data_AF-A0A3C2BAA3-F1
#
_entry.id   AF-A0A3C2BAA3-F1
#
_cell.length_a   1.000
_cell.length_b   1.000
_cell.length_c   1.000
_cell.angle_alpha   90.00
_cell.angle_beta   90.00
_cell.angle_gamma   90.00
#
_symmetry.space_group_name_H-M   'P 1'
#
loop_
_entity.id
_entity.type
_entity.pdbx_description
1 polymer ?
#
loop_
_entity_poly.entity_id
_entity_poly.type
_entity_poly.pdbx_seq_one_letter_code
_entity_poly.pdbx_strand_id
1 'polypeptide(L)'
;MKNFKARFMELIRSISGDIVFGSFIATVIFQIFCVFLFLIGQKDFFNITVFYLVFDVVVIISVIFLKAVKNPESIYKLDIDITGNNFAGFSKKDRSFRKAFEVFVSRYYGNAVNMFKDIDEKYNLSDSEKGVLYFYIARCYHIMEYYTNAMNYYEKAEKAGFTHHSLMLFEAGCNGNMGDTETALKMYQKYLNPDDEYFIYIKTHIGKMYLDNRNPEEALKWFLESVEERKNYAVALGGCSLAYLMLGDNEKSKKYYQYAIINHMDDIEGFKAYYREISEGISLKGSDSVV
;
A
#
# COMPACT_ATOMS: atom_id res chain seq x y z
N MET A 1 7.26 -30.87 -9.07
CA MET A 1 7.64 -29.54 -9.62
C MET A 1 7.46 -28.37 -8.64
N LYS A 2 6.34 -28.23 -7.89
CA LYS A 2 6.14 -27.12 -6.93
C LYS A 2 7.23 -26.98 -5.84
N ASN A 3 7.73 -28.10 -5.29
CA ASN A 3 8.77 -28.09 -4.25
C ASN A 3 10.18 -27.71 -4.75
N PHE A 4 10.46 -27.90 -6.04
CA PHE A 4 11.76 -27.54 -6.61
C PHE A 4 11.88 -26.02 -6.74
N LYS A 5 10.82 -25.36 -7.22
CA LYS A 5 10.78 -23.91 -7.37
C LYS A 5 10.92 -23.19 -6.02
N ALA A 6 10.28 -23.70 -4.97
CA ALA A 6 10.38 -23.14 -3.62
C ALA A 6 11.80 -23.27 -3.02
N ARG A 7 12.38 -24.47 -3.08
CA ARG A 7 13.76 -24.71 -2.60
C ARG A 7 14.81 -23.95 -3.41
N PHE A 8 14.61 -23.83 -4.72
CA PHE A 8 15.47 -23.03 -5.59
C PHE A 8 15.41 -21.54 -5.22
N MET A 9 14.23 -21.02 -4.89
CA MET A 9 14.05 -19.64 -4.45
C MET A 9 14.64 -19.39 -3.05
N GLU A 10 14.58 -20.34 -2.12
CA GLU A 10 15.27 -20.26 -0.82
C GLU A 10 16.80 -20.21 -0.98
N LEU A 11 17.35 -21.07 -1.84
CA LEU A 11 18.78 -21.09 -2.16
C LEU A 11 19.24 -19.76 -2.78
N ILE A 12 18.45 -19.17 -3.68
CA ILE A 12 18.74 -17.85 -4.26
C ILE A 12 18.65 -16.74 -3.22
N ARG A 13 17.82 -16.91 -2.19
CA ARG A 13 17.67 -15.93 -1.11
C ARG A 13 18.81 -15.99 -0.08
N SER A 14 19.44 -17.15 0.11
CA SER A 14 20.58 -17.30 1.03
C SER A 14 21.90 -16.77 0.49
N ILE A 15 22.01 -16.52 -0.82
CA ILE A 15 23.20 -15.90 -1.43
C ILE A 15 23.22 -14.40 -1.09
N SER A 16 24.16 -14.00 -0.23
CA SER A 16 24.39 -12.59 0.13
C SER A 16 25.09 -11.83 -1.00
N GLY A 17 24.90 -10.51 -1.07
CA GLY A 17 25.58 -9.65 -2.04
C GLY A 17 27.11 -9.74 -1.93
N ASP A 18 27.62 -9.97 -0.72
CA ASP A 18 29.05 -10.08 -0.43
C ASP A 18 29.67 -11.36 -1.00
N ILE A 19 28.94 -12.47 -1.03
CA ILE A 19 29.38 -13.72 -1.66
C ILE A 19 29.52 -13.55 -3.17
N VAL A 20 28.57 -12.84 -3.80
CA VAL A 20 28.61 -12.55 -5.24
C VAL A 20 29.79 -11.64 -5.56
N PHE A 21 30.03 -10.63 -4.72
CA PHE A 21 31.14 -9.70 -4.89
C PHE A 21 32.52 -10.37 -4.71
N GLY A 22 32.68 -11.22 -3.70
CA GLY A 22 33.91 -11.97 -3.48
C GLY A 22 34.21 -12.96 -4.62
N SER A 23 33.19 -13.63 -5.15
CA SER A 23 33.33 -14.54 -6.29
C SER A 23 33.74 -13.79 -7.57
N PHE A 24 33.20 -12.58 -7.78
CA PHE A 24 33.57 -11.72 -8.90
C PHE A 24 35.03 -11.23 -8.83
N ILE A 25 35.51 -10.88 -7.63
CA ILE A 25 36.93 -10.49 -7.46
C ILE A 25 37.85 -11.67 -7.78
N ALA A 26 37.51 -12.88 -7.33
CA ALA A 26 38.31 -14.07 -7.58
C ALA A 26 38.39 -14.42 -9.09
N THR A 27 37.31 -14.28 -9.85
CA THR A 27 37.32 -14.53 -11.30
C THR A 27 38.13 -13.49 -12.06
N VAL A 28 38.06 -12.21 -11.68
CA VAL A 28 38.90 -11.15 -12.27
C VAL A 28 40.39 -11.41 -12.04
N ILE A 29 40.79 -11.80 -10.82
CA ILE A 29 42.19 -12.13 -10.50
C ILE A 29 42.67 -13.33 -11.34
N PHE A 30 41.84 -14.37 -11.45
CA PHE A 30 42.15 -15.55 -12.27
C PHE A 30 42.32 -15.20 -13.75
N GLN A 31 41.50 -14.30 -14.29
CA GLN A 31 41.63 -13.84 -15.69
C GLN A 31 42.91 -13.06 -15.93
N ILE A 32 43.29 -12.17 -15.01
CA ILE A 32 44.57 -11.43 -15.09
C ILE A 32 45.74 -12.42 -15.14
N PHE A 33 45.70 -13.48 -14.33
CA PHE A 33 46.71 -14.54 -14.35
C PHE A 33 46.74 -15.31 -15.68
N CYS A 34 45.59 -15.69 -16.24
CA CYS A 34 45.53 -16.36 -17.54
C CYS A 34 46.03 -15.49 -18.70
N VAL A 35 45.75 -14.18 -18.68
CA VAL A 35 46.31 -13.22 -19.65
C VAL A 35 47.83 -13.11 -19.51
N PHE A 36 48.34 -13.07 -18.27
CA PHE A 36 49.78 -13.06 -18.02
C PHE A 36 50.48 -14.30 -18.58
N LEU A 37 49.91 -15.50 -18.36
CA LEU A 37 50.44 -16.74 -18.95
C LEU A 37 50.43 -16.73 -20.48
N PHE A 38 49.38 -16.17 -21.09
CA PHE A 38 49.32 -15.99 -22.54
C PHE A 38 50.44 -15.07 -23.05
N LEU A 39 50.70 -13.95 -22.38
CA LEU A 39 51.76 -13.01 -22.76
C LEU A 39 53.17 -13.62 -22.68
N ILE A 40 53.39 -14.62 -21.83
CA ILE A 40 54.65 -15.37 -21.72
C ILE A 40 54.74 -16.51 -22.77
N GLY A 41 53.76 -16.62 -23.66
CA GLY A 41 53.78 -17.51 -24.82
C GLY A 41 52.99 -18.80 -24.68
N GLN A 42 52.28 -19.00 -23.57
CA GLN A 42 51.39 -20.15 -23.38
C GLN A 42 50.03 -19.89 -24.06
N LYS A 43 49.97 -20.17 -25.37
CA LYS A 43 48.81 -19.80 -26.22
C LYS A 43 47.50 -20.52 -25.86
N ASP A 44 47.56 -21.66 -25.19
CA ASP A 44 46.38 -22.46 -24.82
C ASP A 44 45.45 -21.73 -23.84
N PHE A 45 45.98 -20.77 -23.07
CA PHE A 45 45.22 -20.01 -22.08
C PHE A 45 44.36 -18.90 -22.69
N PHE A 46 44.55 -18.54 -23.96
CA PHE A 46 43.73 -17.53 -24.63
C PHE A 46 42.27 -17.96 -24.73
N ASN A 47 42.03 -19.19 -25.20
CA ASN A 47 40.69 -19.74 -25.36
C ASN A 47 39.99 -19.94 -24.01
N ILE A 48 40.75 -20.34 -22.99
CA ILE A 48 40.26 -20.45 -21.61
C ILE A 48 39.81 -19.08 -21.09
N THR A 49 40.62 -18.04 -21.28
CA THR A 49 40.30 -16.68 -20.86
C THR A 49 39.03 -16.16 -21.53
N VAL A 50 38.88 -16.35 -22.86
CA VAL A 50 37.69 -15.92 -23.60
C VAL A 50 36.43 -16.67 -23.12
N PHE A 51 36.53 -17.97 -22.87
CA PHE A 51 35.41 -18.77 -22.38
C PHE A 51 34.92 -18.31 -20.99
N TYR A 52 35.85 -18.05 -20.05
CA TYR A 52 35.49 -17.57 -18.72
C TYR A 52 34.89 -16.15 -18.74
N LEU A 53 35.33 -15.29 -19.66
CA LEU A 53 34.77 -13.95 -19.81
C LEU A 53 33.30 -14.00 -20.26
N VAL A 54 32.97 -14.91 -21.18
CA VAL A 54 31.57 -15.16 -21.59
C VAL A 54 30.73 -15.67 -20.40
N PHE A 55 31.29 -16.58 -19.60
CA PHE A 55 30.62 -17.10 -18.41
C PHE A 55 30.33 -16.00 -17.37
N ASP A 56 31.31 -15.12 -17.11
CA ASP A 56 31.14 -14.01 -16.18
C ASP A 56 30.06 -13.03 -16.65
N VAL A 57 30.00 -12.72 -17.95
CA VAL A 57 28.94 -11.88 -18.52
C VAL A 57 27.56 -12.51 -18.29
N VAL A 58 27.42 -13.83 -18.46
CA VAL A 58 26.17 -14.56 -18.19
C VAL A 58 25.80 -14.50 -16.70
N VAL A 59 26.77 -14.65 -15.79
CA VAL A 59 26.54 -14.54 -14.34
C VAL A 59 26.13 -13.11 -13.95
N ILE A 60 26.79 -12.09 -14.47
CA ILE A 60 26.46 -10.67 -14.22
C ILE A 60 25.04 -10.38 -14.72
N ILE A 61 24.69 -10.81 -15.94
CA ILE A 61 23.33 -10.67 -16.48
C ILE A 61 22.31 -11.38 -15.59
N SER A 62 22.65 -12.58 -15.10
CA SER A 62 21.79 -13.37 -14.21
C SER A 62 21.59 -12.68 -12.86
N VAL A 63 22.63 -12.07 -12.28
CA VAL A 63 22.56 -11.31 -11.03
C VAL A 63 21.75 -10.02 -11.21
N ILE A 64 21.96 -9.30 -12.31
CA ILE A 64 21.17 -8.10 -12.66
C ILE A 64 19.70 -8.50 -12.82
N PHE A 65 19.41 -9.59 -13.52
CA PHE A 65 18.07 -10.15 -13.68
C PHE A 65 17.45 -10.52 -12.32
N LEU A 66 18.20 -11.24 -11.46
CA LEU A 66 17.74 -11.60 -10.11
C LEU A 66 17.49 -10.38 -9.22
N LYS A 67 18.32 -9.32 -9.32
CA LYS A 67 18.12 -8.07 -8.59
C LYS A 67 16.92 -7.28 -9.12
N ALA A 68 16.72 -7.26 -10.44
CA ALA A 68 15.53 -6.69 -11.06
C ALA A 68 14.24 -7.44 -10.68
N VAL A 69 14.33 -8.75 -10.45
CA VAL A 69 13.22 -9.59 -9.97
C VAL A 69 13.00 -9.44 -8.46
N LYS A 70 14.05 -9.33 -7.63
CA LYS A 70 13.93 -9.22 -6.16
C LYS A 70 13.43 -7.86 -5.69
N ASN A 71 13.72 -6.76 -6.39
CA ASN A 71 13.55 -5.41 -5.84
C ASN A 71 12.19 -4.68 -6.02
N PRO A 72 11.09 -5.29 -6.50
CA PRO A 72 9.74 -4.70 -6.37
C PRO A 72 8.84 -5.40 -5.33
N GLU A 73 9.28 -6.48 -4.68
CA GLU A 73 8.38 -7.38 -3.93
C GLU A 73 7.88 -6.88 -2.56
N SER A 74 8.53 -5.89 -1.90
CA SER A 74 8.10 -5.51 -0.53
C SER A 74 6.90 -4.57 -0.49
N ILE A 75 6.82 -3.60 -1.40
CA ILE A 75 5.72 -2.61 -1.44
C ILE A 75 4.49 -3.20 -2.12
N TYR A 76 4.68 -4.06 -3.12
CA TYR A 76 3.57 -4.68 -3.87
C TYR A 76 2.80 -5.72 -3.07
N LYS A 77 3.40 -6.25 -2.01
CA LYS A 77 2.74 -7.23 -1.15
C LYS A 77 1.63 -6.63 -0.30
N LEU A 78 1.63 -5.30 -0.11
CA LEU A 78 0.66 -4.62 0.75
C LEU A 78 -0.78 -4.66 0.23
N ASP A 79 -1.00 -4.92 -1.07
CA ASP A 79 -2.34 -4.80 -1.65
C ASP A 79 -2.67 -5.88 -2.70
N ILE A 80 -2.04 -7.05 -2.59
CA ILE A 80 -2.30 -8.20 -3.48
C ILE A 80 -3.78 -8.60 -3.45
N ASP A 81 -4.45 -8.39 -2.32
CA ASP A 81 -5.89 -8.64 -2.16
C ASP A 81 -6.73 -7.80 -3.13
N ILE A 82 -6.42 -6.49 -3.22
CA ILE A 82 -7.09 -5.55 -4.11
C ILE A 82 -6.64 -5.71 -5.57
N THR A 83 -5.33 -5.83 -5.81
CA THR A 83 -4.81 -5.87 -7.19
C THR A 83 -5.00 -7.23 -7.85
N GLY A 84 -5.07 -8.30 -7.07
CA GLY A 84 -5.01 -9.67 -7.57
C GLY A 84 -3.76 -9.90 -8.42
N ASN A 85 -3.95 -10.46 -9.61
CA ASN A 85 -2.87 -10.68 -10.59
C ASN A 85 -2.62 -9.48 -11.52
N ASN A 86 -3.40 -8.39 -11.40
CA ASN A 86 -3.24 -7.22 -12.26
C ASN A 86 -1.92 -6.51 -11.94
N PHE A 87 -1.24 -6.05 -12.99
CA PHE A 87 0.03 -5.34 -12.89
C PHE A 87 1.16 -6.12 -12.16
N ALA A 88 1.04 -7.45 -11.98
CA ALA A 88 2.03 -8.28 -11.30
C ALA A 88 3.26 -8.63 -12.18
N GLY A 89 3.24 -8.25 -13.46
CA GLY A 89 4.26 -8.63 -14.43
C GLY A 89 5.52 -7.73 -14.46
N PHE A 90 6.23 -7.80 -15.59
CA PHE A 90 7.47 -7.05 -15.85
C PHE A 90 7.34 -6.05 -17.02
N SER A 91 6.13 -5.86 -17.55
CA SER A 91 5.89 -4.95 -18.67
C SER A 91 6.11 -3.48 -18.27
N LYS A 92 6.10 -2.57 -19.27
CA LYS A 92 6.22 -1.13 -19.00
C LYS A 92 5.02 -0.61 -18.18
N LYS A 93 3.80 -1.12 -18.41
CA LYS A 93 2.61 -0.76 -17.62
C LYS A 93 2.73 -1.23 -16.16
N ASP A 94 3.18 -2.47 -15.92
CA ASP A 94 3.36 -3.02 -14.57
C ASP A 94 4.38 -2.20 -13.76
N ARG A 95 5.50 -1.83 -14.41
CA ARG A 95 6.50 -0.95 -13.79
C ARG A 95 5.98 0.46 -13.54
N SER A 96 5.13 0.98 -14.41
CA SER A 96 4.54 2.32 -14.24
C SER A 96 3.55 2.32 -13.08
N PHE A 97 2.70 1.29 -13.00
CA PHE A 97 1.75 1.11 -11.90
C PHE A 97 2.46 0.95 -10.56
N ARG A 98 3.50 0.12 -10.48
CA ARG A 98 4.36 -0.01 -9.28
C ARG A 98 4.84 1.34 -8.76
N LYS A 99 5.41 2.15 -9.64
CA LYS A 99 5.89 3.49 -9.27
C LYS A 99 4.76 4.42 -8.82
N ALA A 100 3.61 4.40 -9.50
CA ALA A 100 2.45 5.20 -9.10
C ALA A 100 1.95 4.77 -7.71
N PHE A 101 1.92 3.47 -7.44
CA PHE A 101 1.53 2.91 -6.15
C PHE A 101 2.55 3.22 -5.03
N GLU A 102 3.85 3.19 -5.30
CA GLU A 102 4.88 3.64 -4.36
C GLU A 102 4.66 5.11 -3.94
N VAL A 103 4.33 5.97 -4.89
CA VAL A 103 4.02 7.39 -4.65
C VAL A 103 2.72 7.54 -3.86
N PHE A 104 1.71 6.70 -4.12
CA PHE A 104 0.47 6.63 -3.35
C PHE A 104 0.72 6.25 -1.88
N VAL A 105 1.48 5.18 -1.63
CA VAL A 105 1.86 4.73 -0.28
C VAL A 105 2.70 5.79 0.44
N SER A 106 3.52 6.54 -0.31
CA SER A 106 4.29 7.68 0.19
C SER A 106 3.44 8.93 0.45
N ARG A 107 2.12 8.85 0.32
CA ARG A 107 1.13 9.92 0.57
C ARG A 107 1.19 11.13 -0.35
N TYR A 108 1.87 11.02 -1.49
CA TYR A 108 1.89 12.06 -2.52
C TYR A 108 0.72 11.88 -3.50
N TYR A 109 -0.51 11.96 -2.99
CA TYR A 109 -1.73 11.56 -3.73
C TYR A 109 -1.96 12.35 -5.03
N GLY A 110 -1.60 13.63 -5.06
CA GLY A 110 -1.68 14.46 -6.28
C GLY A 110 -0.71 14.00 -7.37
N ASN A 111 0.47 13.50 -7.00
CA ASN A 111 1.42 12.93 -7.98
C ASN A 111 0.96 11.54 -8.40
N ALA A 112 0.50 10.72 -7.45
CA ALA A 112 0.00 9.38 -7.72
C ALA A 112 -1.16 9.39 -8.71
N VAL A 113 -2.15 10.29 -8.54
CA VAL A 113 -3.31 10.36 -9.44
C VAL A 113 -2.90 10.70 -10.87
N ASN A 114 -1.94 11.60 -11.07
CA ASN A 114 -1.41 11.93 -12.40
C ASN A 114 -0.69 10.72 -13.01
N MET A 115 0.13 10.03 -12.23
CA MET A 115 0.83 8.84 -12.70
C MET A 115 -0.13 7.69 -13.07
N PHE A 116 -1.22 7.51 -12.33
CA PHE A 116 -2.23 6.51 -12.68
C PHE A 116 -2.99 6.89 -13.96
N LYS A 117 -3.36 8.16 -14.14
CA LYS A 117 -4.01 8.62 -15.38
C LYS A 117 -3.09 8.47 -16.60
N ASP A 118 -1.80 8.79 -16.44
CA ASP A 118 -0.78 8.57 -17.47
C ASP A 118 -0.71 7.11 -17.94
N ILE A 119 -1.00 6.14 -17.06
CA ILE A 119 -1.03 4.71 -17.42
C ILE A 119 -2.23 4.40 -18.32
N ASP A 120 -3.41 4.94 -17.99
CA ASP A 120 -4.63 4.77 -18.76
C ASP A 120 -4.50 5.35 -20.18
N GLU A 121 -3.83 6.50 -20.31
CA GLU A 121 -3.60 7.15 -21.60
C GLU A 121 -2.54 6.44 -22.45
N LYS A 122 -1.47 5.91 -21.84
CA LYS A 122 -0.30 5.40 -22.57
C LYS A 122 -0.39 3.93 -22.95
N TYR A 123 -1.21 3.14 -22.26
CA TYR A 123 -1.22 1.69 -22.40
C TYR A 123 -2.62 1.16 -22.71
N ASN A 124 -2.68 0.12 -23.54
CA ASN A 124 -3.91 -0.64 -23.70
C ASN A 124 -4.09 -1.58 -22.50
N LEU A 125 -5.10 -1.30 -21.68
CA LEU A 125 -5.41 -2.03 -20.45
C LEU A 125 -6.62 -2.95 -20.66
N SER A 126 -6.57 -4.14 -20.05
CA SER A 126 -7.75 -4.99 -19.93
C SER A 126 -8.79 -4.35 -19.01
N ASP A 127 -10.05 -4.79 -19.06
CA ASP A 127 -11.08 -4.26 -18.17
C ASP A 127 -10.74 -4.51 -16.69
N SER A 128 -10.18 -5.67 -16.35
CA SER A 128 -9.74 -5.95 -14.98
C SER A 128 -8.61 -5.01 -14.52
N GLU A 129 -7.66 -4.68 -15.41
CA GLU A 129 -6.60 -3.71 -15.12
C GLU A 129 -7.15 -2.29 -14.96
N LYS A 130 -8.12 -1.89 -15.80
CA LYS A 130 -8.83 -0.61 -15.67
C LYS A 130 -9.59 -0.52 -14.35
N GLY A 131 -10.24 -1.61 -13.94
CA GLY A 131 -10.93 -1.70 -12.65
C GLY A 131 -10.01 -1.35 -11.49
N VAL A 132 -8.86 -2.02 -11.40
CA VAL A 132 -7.84 -1.74 -10.37
C VAL A 132 -7.30 -0.31 -10.49
N LEU A 133 -6.98 0.15 -11.71
CA LEU A 133 -6.41 1.48 -11.92
C LEU A 133 -7.38 2.59 -11.50
N TYR A 134 -8.64 2.50 -11.91
CA TYR A 134 -9.69 3.46 -11.56
C TYR A 134 -9.99 3.44 -10.06
N PHE A 135 -9.97 2.26 -9.43
CA PHE A 135 -10.08 2.17 -7.97
C PHE A 135 -9.00 3.00 -7.26
N TYR A 136 -7.72 2.90 -7.67
CA TYR A 136 -6.67 3.70 -7.04
C TYR A 136 -6.71 5.18 -7.38
N ILE A 137 -7.16 5.56 -8.58
CA ILE A 137 -7.44 6.97 -8.91
C ILE A 137 -8.53 7.51 -7.97
N ALA A 138 -9.61 6.74 -7.77
CA ALA A 138 -10.67 7.09 -6.84
C ALA A 138 -10.16 7.18 -5.40
N ARG A 139 -9.32 6.25 -4.95
CA ARG A 139 -8.66 6.31 -3.62
C ARG A 139 -7.85 7.59 -3.45
N CYS A 140 -7.08 8.01 -4.46
CA CYS A 140 -6.35 9.27 -4.40
C CYS A 140 -7.31 10.45 -4.20
N TYR A 141 -8.36 10.53 -5.02
CA TYR A 141 -9.35 11.60 -4.90
C TYR A 141 -10.09 11.58 -3.56
N HIS A 142 -10.45 10.39 -3.06
CA HIS A 142 -11.11 10.22 -1.77
C HIS A 142 -10.22 10.76 -0.64
N ILE A 143 -8.95 10.34 -0.58
CA ILE A 143 -8.03 10.80 0.48
C ILE A 143 -7.76 12.31 0.40
N MET A 144 -7.77 12.88 -0.81
CA MET A 144 -7.69 14.33 -1.02
C MET A 144 -9.04 15.05 -0.83
N GLU A 145 -10.08 14.34 -0.36
CA GLU A 145 -11.43 14.86 -0.10
C GLU A 145 -12.20 15.39 -1.32
N TYR A 146 -11.76 15.05 -2.53
CA TYR A 146 -12.47 15.34 -3.77
C TYR A 146 -13.52 14.25 -4.04
N TYR A 147 -14.53 14.16 -3.17
CA TYR A 147 -15.48 13.03 -3.13
C TYR A 147 -16.27 12.82 -4.43
N THR A 148 -16.67 13.90 -5.12
CA THR A 148 -17.37 13.78 -6.41
C THR A 148 -16.48 13.13 -7.49
N ASN A 149 -15.18 13.50 -7.53
CA ASN A 149 -14.21 12.88 -8.42
C ASN A 149 -13.95 11.43 -8.03
N ALA A 150 -13.85 11.14 -6.73
CA ALA A 150 -13.68 9.79 -6.22
C ALA A 150 -14.84 8.88 -6.67
N MET A 151 -16.09 9.31 -6.44
CA MET A 151 -17.29 8.58 -6.86
C MET A 151 -17.32 8.29 -8.36
N ASN A 152 -16.97 9.27 -9.20
CA ASN A 152 -16.90 9.06 -10.65
C ASN A 152 -15.93 7.92 -11.03
N TYR A 153 -14.77 7.86 -10.38
CA TYR A 153 -13.79 6.82 -10.65
C TYR A 153 -14.13 5.47 -9.98
N TYR A 154 -14.81 5.46 -8.84
CA TYR A 154 -15.36 4.23 -8.28
C TYR A 154 -16.40 3.61 -9.21
N GLU A 155 -17.32 4.42 -9.75
CA GLU A 155 -18.30 3.96 -10.74
C GLU A 155 -17.63 3.43 -12.02
N LYS A 156 -16.53 4.07 -12.47
CA LYS A 156 -15.72 3.54 -13.58
C LYS A 156 -15.04 2.22 -13.24
N ALA A 157 -14.55 2.06 -12.02
CA ALA A 157 -13.96 0.80 -11.56
C ALA A 157 -15.00 -0.32 -11.57
N GLU A 158 -16.19 -0.05 -11.03
CA GLU A 158 -17.33 -0.98 -11.03
C GLU A 158 -17.73 -1.38 -12.44
N LYS A 159 -17.89 -0.41 -13.36
CA LYS A 159 -18.19 -0.64 -14.78
C LYS A 159 -17.14 -1.48 -15.50
N ALA A 160 -15.88 -1.42 -15.05
CA ALA A 160 -14.79 -2.23 -15.55
C ALA A 160 -14.73 -3.63 -14.89
N GLY A 161 -15.70 -3.97 -14.04
CA GLY A 161 -15.82 -5.28 -13.38
C GLY A 161 -15.02 -5.40 -12.09
N PHE A 162 -14.63 -4.30 -11.45
CA PHE A 162 -13.99 -4.34 -10.14
C PHE A 162 -15.02 -4.60 -9.04
N THR A 163 -14.91 -5.74 -8.35
CA THR A 163 -15.93 -6.23 -7.40
C THR A 163 -15.41 -6.36 -5.96
N HIS A 164 -14.24 -5.80 -5.67
CA HIS A 164 -13.67 -5.90 -4.33
C HIS A 164 -14.53 -5.13 -3.31
N HIS A 165 -14.79 -5.74 -2.16
CA HIS A 165 -15.66 -5.19 -1.11
C HIS A 165 -15.27 -3.76 -0.67
N SER A 166 -13.98 -3.44 -0.72
CA SER A 166 -13.45 -2.13 -0.34
C SER A 166 -14.03 -1.01 -1.20
N LEU A 167 -14.45 -1.30 -2.43
CA LEU A 167 -15.16 -0.35 -3.29
C LEU A 167 -16.37 0.22 -2.56
N MET A 168 -17.26 -0.65 -2.08
CA MET A 168 -18.47 -0.26 -1.35
C MET A 168 -18.15 0.53 -0.08
N LEU A 169 -17.14 0.10 0.69
CA LEU A 169 -16.74 0.80 1.93
C LEU A 169 -16.34 2.25 1.66
N PHE A 170 -15.61 2.47 0.56
CA PHE A 170 -15.14 3.79 0.19
C PHE A 170 -16.21 4.63 -0.50
N GLU A 171 -17.10 4.04 -1.29
CA GLU A 171 -18.26 4.73 -1.84
C GLU A 171 -19.24 5.17 -0.75
N ALA A 172 -19.52 4.31 0.23
CA ALA A 172 -20.33 4.65 1.39
C ALA A 172 -19.69 5.82 2.16
N GLY A 173 -18.37 5.77 2.38
CA GLY A 173 -17.62 6.87 3.01
C GLY A 173 -17.72 8.18 2.23
N CYS A 174 -17.59 8.14 0.91
CA CYS A 174 -17.77 9.32 0.05
C CYS A 174 -19.19 9.91 0.16
N ASN A 175 -20.24 9.08 0.12
CA ASN A 175 -21.62 9.54 0.28
C ASN A 175 -21.81 10.23 1.63
N GLY A 176 -21.30 9.61 2.70
CA GLY A 176 -21.35 10.17 4.04
C GLY A 176 -20.66 11.52 4.14
N ASN A 177 -19.44 11.65 3.59
CA ASN A 177 -18.66 12.89 3.64
C ASN A 177 -19.23 13.99 2.72
N MET A 178 -20.08 13.64 1.74
CA MET A 178 -20.87 14.61 0.98
C MET A 178 -22.17 15.02 1.70
N GLY A 179 -22.40 14.52 2.92
CA GLY A 179 -23.57 14.82 3.74
C GLY A 179 -24.72 13.81 3.59
N ASP A 180 -24.65 12.88 2.63
CA ASP A 180 -25.66 11.81 2.47
C ASP A 180 -25.35 10.62 3.40
N THR A 181 -25.46 10.91 4.70
CA THR A 181 -25.22 9.94 5.76
C THR A 181 -26.22 8.79 5.72
N GLU A 182 -27.46 9.04 5.26
CA GLU A 182 -28.50 8.01 5.19
C GLU A 182 -28.18 6.96 4.12
N THR A 183 -27.78 7.39 2.92
CA THR A 183 -27.35 6.47 1.86
C THR A 183 -26.11 5.69 2.28
N ALA A 184 -25.13 6.36 2.90
CA ALA A 184 -23.92 5.70 3.42
C ALA A 184 -24.27 4.60 4.44
N LEU A 185 -25.15 4.89 5.41
CA LEU A 185 -25.60 3.90 6.39
C LEU A 185 -26.32 2.72 5.73
N LYS A 186 -27.20 2.96 4.76
CA LYS A 186 -27.88 1.89 4.00
C LYS A 186 -26.88 0.99 3.27
N MET A 187 -25.78 1.55 2.76
CA MET A 187 -24.71 0.77 2.14
C MET A 187 -23.99 -0.09 3.18
N TYR A 188 -23.58 0.49 4.31
CA TYR A 188 -22.91 -0.25 5.38
C TYR A 188 -23.78 -1.36 5.99
N GLN A 189 -25.09 -1.13 6.14
CA GLN A 189 -26.02 -2.10 6.70
C GLN A 189 -26.06 -3.43 5.93
N LYS A 190 -25.77 -3.43 4.62
CA LYS A 190 -25.73 -4.65 3.81
C LYS A 190 -24.64 -5.64 4.27
N TYR A 191 -23.62 -5.15 4.96
CA TYR A 191 -22.43 -5.91 5.39
C TYR A 191 -22.33 -6.02 6.91
N LEU A 192 -23.37 -5.57 7.64
CA LEU A 192 -23.46 -5.66 9.10
C LEU A 192 -23.95 -7.06 9.55
N ASN A 193 -23.57 -8.09 8.80
CA ASN A 193 -23.84 -9.49 9.08
C ASN A 193 -22.57 -10.15 9.64
N PRO A 194 -22.59 -10.78 10.84
CA PRO A 194 -21.43 -11.46 11.41
C PRO A 194 -20.80 -12.55 10.54
N ASP A 195 -21.55 -13.13 9.60
CA ASP A 195 -21.03 -14.12 8.64
C ASP A 195 -20.27 -13.48 7.47
N ASP A 196 -20.36 -12.16 7.32
CA ASP A 196 -19.60 -11.41 6.33
C ASP A 196 -18.16 -11.20 6.83
N GLU A 197 -17.17 -11.58 6.02
CA GLU A 197 -15.76 -11.48 6.39
C GLU A 197 -15.31 -10.05 6.70
N TYR A 198 -16.03 -9.05 6.19
CA TYR A 198 -15.73 -7.62 6.36
C TYR A 198 -16.52 -6.97 7.48
N PHE A 199 -17.43 -7.69 8.13
CA PHE A 199 -18.17 -7.25 9.31
C PHE A 199 -17.26 -6.60 10.35
N ILE A 200 -16.05 -7.15 10.50
CA ILE A 200 -15.02 -6.67 11.45
C ILE A 200 -14.64 -5.19 11.23
N TYR A 201 -14.77 -4.64 10.02
CA TYR A 201 -14.39 -3.27 9.70
C TYR A 201 -15.57 -2.30 9.67
N ILE A 202 -16.80 -2.78 9.47
CA ILE A 202 -17.97 -1.93 9.17
C ILE A 202 -18.22 -0.89 10.26
N LYS A 203 -18.23 -1.28 11.54
CA LYS A 203 -18.48 -0.36 12.65
C LYS A 203 -17.47 0.78 12.71
N THR A 204 -16.18 0.49 12.47
CA THR A 204 -15.16 1.53 12.41
C THR A 204 -15.30 2.47 11.23
N HIS A 205 -15.81 1.99 10.09
CA HIS A 205 -16.11 2.86 8.94
C HIS A 205 -17.30 3.78 9.21
N ILE A 206 -18.37 3.27 9.84
CA ILE A 206 -19.51 4.08 10.27
C ILE A 206 -19.04 5.15 11.29
N GLY A 207 -18.25 4.75 12.28
CA GLY A 207 -17.69 5.67 13.27
C GLY A 207 -16.85 6.78 12.62
N LYS A 208 -15.98 6.44 11.66
CA LYS A 208 -15.18 7.42 10.91
C LYS A 208 -16.06 8.39 10.13
N MET A 209 -17.09 7.91 9.44
CA MET A 209 -18.03 8.76 8.71
C MET A 209 -18.68 9.80 9.64
N TYR A 210 -19.15 9.39 10.82
CA TYR A 210 -19.71 10.34 11.80
C TYR A 210 -18.67 11.33 12.32
N LEU A 211 -17.43 10.88 12.53
CA LEU A 211 -16.33 11.74 12.95
C LEU A 211 -16.00 12.81 11.91
N ASP A 212 -15.89 12.42 10.64
CA ASP A 212 -15.66 13.30 9.49
C ASP A 212 -16.79 14.34 9.38
N ASN A 213 -18.04 13.93 9.63
CA ASN A 213 -19.22 14.79 9.68
C ASN A 213 -19.39 15.59 10.99
N ARG A 214 -18.36 15.67 11.83
CA ARG A 214 -18.34 16.43 13.09
C ARG A 214 -19.45 16.02 14.07
N ASN A 215 -19.81 14.74 14.10
CA ASN A 215 -20.72 14.12 15.06
C ASN A 215 -19.95 13.12 15.96
N PRO A 216 -19.11 13.62 16.88
CA PRO A 216 -18.24 12.76 17.68
C PRO A 216 -19.00 11.87 18.67
N GLU A 217 -20.20 12.25 19.11
CA GLU A 217 -21.05 11.44 19.99
C GLU A 217 -21.48 10.15 19.31
N GLU A 218 -21.99 10.24 18.08
CA GLU A 218 -22.42 9.06 17.34
C GLU A 218 -21.21 8.23 16.88
N ALA A 219 -20.14 8.88 16.45
CA ALA A 219 -18.88 8.21 16.14
C ALA A 219 -18.37 7.35 17.31
N LEU A 220 -18.41 7.91 18.53
CA LEU A 220 -17.95 7.24 19.74
C LEU A 220 -18.76 5.98 20.04
N LYS A 221 -20.08 5.97 19.84
CA LYS A 221 -20.91 4.76 20.05
C LYS A 221 -20.44 3.62 19.16
N TRP A 222 -20.28 3.87 17.86
CA TRP A 222 -19.84 2.86 16.90
C TRP A 222 -18.44 2.34 17.18
N PHE A 223 -17.52 3.22 17.56
CA PHE A 223 -16.18 2.79 17.95
C PHE A 223 -16.18 1.97 19.23
N LEU A 224 -16.95 2.35 20.25
CA LEU A 224 -17.05 1.60 21.50
C LEU A 224 -17.65 0.21 21.29
N GLU A 225 -18.69 0.07 20.47
CA GLU A 225 -19.23 -1.25 20.11
C GLU A 225 -18.15 -2.13 19.45
N SER A 226 -17.36 -1.57 18.54
CA SER A 226 -16.26 -2.29 17.90
C SER A 226 -15.17 -2.69 18.91
N VAL A 227 -14.89 -1.83 19.91
CA VAL A 227 -13.97 -2.11 21.02
C VAL A 227 -14.50 -3.26 21.89
N GLU A 228 -15.79 -3.26 22.24
CA GLU A 228 -16.45 -4.30 23.04
C GLU A 228 -16.40 -5.67 22.35
N GLU A 229 -16.63 -5.70 21.04
CA GLU A 229 -16.58 -6.92 20.23
C GLU A 229 -15.16 -7.36 19.85
N ARG A 230 -14.14 -6.56 20.22
CA ARG A 230 -12.74 -6.73 19.79
C ARG A 230 -12.58 -6.83 18.26
N LYS A 231 -13.39 -6.09 17.52
CA LYS A 231 -13.36 -5.99 16.06
C LYS A 231 -12.59 -4.75 15.65
N ASN A 232 -11.70 -4.89 14.67
CA ASN A 232 -10.77 -3.84 14.22
C ASN A 232 -10.19 -3.01 15.39
N TYR A 233 -9.72 -3.72 16.41
CA TYR A 233 -9.63 -3.21 17.78
C TYR A 233 -8.71 -1.99 17.92
N ALA A 234 -7.50 -2.04 17.33
CA ALA A 234 -6.56 -0.92 17.38
C ALA A 234 -7.10 0.34 16.70
N VAL A 235 -7.76 0.18 15.55
CA VAL A 235 -8.41 1.29 14.82
C VAL A 235 -9.58 1.85 15.61
N ALA A 236 -10.42 0.99 16.19
CA ALA A 236 -11.55 1.41 17.01
C ALA A 236 -11.10 2.21 18.26
N LEU A 237 -10.04 1.77 18.93
CA LEU A 237 -9.42 2.53 20.03
C LEU A 237 -8.91 3.90 19.57
N GLY A 238 -8.26 3.96 18.41
CA GLY A 238 -7.85 5.21 17.78
C GLY A 238 -9.04 6.13 17.50
N GLY A 239 -10.13 5.59 16.93
CA GLY A 239 -11.38 6.30 16.69
C GLY A 239 -11.99 6.88 17.97
N CYS A 240 -12.08 6.08 19.04
CA CYS A 240 -12.51 6.56 20.37
C CYS A 240 -11.66 7.74 20.85
N SER A 241 -10.33 7.67 20.67
CA SER A 241 -9.45 8.75 21.11
C SER A 241 -9.73 10.07 20.39
N LEU A 242 -10.01 10.03 19.09
CA LEU A 242 -10.35 11.22 18.29
C LEU A 242 -11.73 11.75 18.64
N ALA A 243 -12.71 10.86 18.85
CA ALA A 243 -14.05 11.27 19.27
C ALA A 243 -14.02 11.95 20.66
N TYR A 244 -13.32 11.37 21.64
CA TYR A 244 -13.13 12.01 22.95
C TYR A 244 -12.39 13.34 22.86
N LEU A 245 -11.40 13.47 21.96
CA LEU A 245 -10.71 14.73 21.72
C LEU A 245 -11.69 15.82 21.25
N MET A 246 -12.54 15.49 20.26
CA MET A 246 -13.56 16.40 19.73
C MET A 246 -14.65 16.76 20.75
N LEU A 247 -14.93 15.88 21.71
CA LEU A 247 -15.83 16.13 22.85
C LEU A 247 -15.17 16.95 23.98
N GLY A 248 -13.87 17.25 23.89
CA GLY A 248 -13.12 17.97 24.92
C GLY A 248 -12.64 17.11 26.09
N ASP A 249 -12.85 15.79 26.07
CA ASP A 249 -12.36 14.85 27.09
C ASP A 249 -10.92 14.42 26.79
N ASN A 250 -9.98 15.34 27.05
CA ASN A 250 -8.56 15.16 26.78
C ASN A 250 -7.93 13.97 27.52
N GLU A 251 -8.41 13.67 28.73
CA GLU A 251 -7.91 12.56 29.55
C GLU A 251 -8.28 11.21 28.94
N LYS A 252 -9.56 11.01 28.58
CA LYS A 252 -9.96 9.79 27.87
C LYS A 252 -9.32 9.71 26.50
N SER A 253 -9.22 10.82 25.77
CA SER A 253 -8.56 10.84 24.47
C SER A 253 -7.13 10.27 24.54
N LYS A 254 -6.28 10.80 25.44
CA LYS A 254 -4.91 10.30 25.62
C LYS A 254 -4.86 8.84 26.02
N LYS A 255 -5.76 8.41 26.91
CA LYS A 255 -5.85 7.01 27.36
C LYS A 255 -6.16 6.07 26.19
N TYR A 256 -7.17 6.38 25.39
CA TYR A 256 -7.53 5.55 24.22
C TYR A 256 -6.46 5.57 23.14
N TYR A 257 -5.77 6.70 22.94
CA TYR A 257 -4.63 6.76 22.03
C TYR A 257 -3.50 5.83 22.46
N GLN A 258 -3.15 5.81 23.75
CA GLN A 258 -2.16 4.87 24.29
C GLN A 258 -2.59 3.41 24.12
N TYR A 259 -3.86 3.10 24.36
CA TYR A 259 -4.38 1.75 24.11
C TYR A 259 -4.25 1.34 22.64
N ALA A 260 -4.51 2.25 21.71
CA ALA A 260 -4.41 1.97 20.29
C ALA A 260 -2.95 1.64 19.90
N ILE A 261 -1.96 2.38 20.43
CA ILE A 261 -0.53 2.08 20.24
C ILE A 261 -0.14 0.72 20.82
N ILE A 262 -0.55 0.44 22.07
CA ILE A 262 -0.22 -0.83 22.75
C ILE A 262 -0.80 -2.03 22.00
N ASN A 263 -1.94 -1.86 21.32
CA ASN A 263 -2.58 -2.89 20.52
C ASN A 263 -2.12 -2.91 19.05
N HIS A 264 -0.90 -2.45 18.78
CA HIS A 264 -0.25 -2.57 17.47
C HIS A 264 -1.01 -1.84 16.34
N MET A 265 -1.44 -0.60 16.57
CA MET A 265 -1.86 0.27 15.47
C MET A 265 -0.77 0.32 14.38
N ASP A 266 -1.16 0.05 13.13
CA ASP A 266 -0.21 -0.07 12.02
C ASP A 266 0.44 1.27 11.63
N ASP A 267 -0.36 2.34 11.51
CA ASP A 267 0.06 3.66 11.01
C ASP A 267 0.17 4.71 12.13
N ILE A 268 1.18 4.55 13.00
CA ILE A 268 1.37 5.44 14.15
C ILE A 268 1.66 6.88 13.72
N GLU A 269 2.51 7.09 12.71
CA GLU A 269 2.90 8.44 12.29
C GLU A 269 1.77 9.17 11.58
N GLY A 270 1.02 8.49 10.70
CA GLY A 270 -0.16 9.08 10.07
C GLY A 270 -1.25 9.39 11.10
N PHE A 271 -1.49 8.48 12.04
CA PHE A 271 -2.45 8.73 13.13
C PHE A 271 -2.03 9.92 14.00
N LYS A 272 -0.75 10.02 14.37
CA LYS A 272 -0.21 11.13 15.16
C LYS A 272 -0.36 12.47 14.44
N ALA A 273 -0.12 12.52 13.13
CA ALA A 273 -0.32 13.71 12.34
C ALA A 273 -1.80 14.14 12.35
N TYR A 274 -2.72 13.21 12.11
CA TYR A 274 -4.15 13.48 12.10
C TYR A 274 -4.69 13.88 13.48
N TYR A 275 -4.24 13.22 14.54
CA TYR A 275 -4.58 13.58 15.92
C TYR A 275 -4.17 15.03 16.24
N ARG A 276 -2.97 15.44 15.80
CA ARG A 276 -2.48 16.81 15.97
C ARG A 276 -3.37 17.82 15.23
N GLU A 277 -3.70 17.53 13.98
CA GLU A 277 -4.56 18.41 13.16
C GLU A 277 -5.91 18.66 13.84
N ILE A 278 -6.57 17.61 14.34
CA ILE A 278 -7.84 17.74 15.06
C ILE A 278 -7.64 18.57 16.35
N SER A 279 -6.58 18.31 17.11
CA SER A 279 -6.27 19.06 18.34
C SER A 279 -6.05 20.55 18.08
N GLU A 280 -5.33 20.90 17.02
CA GLU A 280 -5.07 22.29 16.62
C GLU A 280 -6.37 22.96 16.15
N GLY A 281 -7.17 22.28 15.34
CA GLY A 281 -8.46 22.78 14.87
C GLY A 281 -9.47 23.07 15.99
N ILE A 282 -9.47 22.27 17.06
CA ILE A 282 -10.28 22.51 18.26
C ILE A 282 -9.76 23.74 19.03
N SER A 283 -8.44 23.85 19.17
CA SER A 283 -7.80 24.95 19.91
C SER A 283 -8.08 26.33 19.29
N LEU A 284 -8.08 26.42 17.96
CA LEU A 284 -8.41 27.65 17.23
C LEU A 284 -9.87 28.09 17.41
N LYS A 285 -10.82 27.16 17.44
CA LYS A 285 -12.25 27.49 17.69
C LYS A 285 -12.50 27.97 19.12
N GLY A 286 -11.72 27.47 20.08
CA GLY A 286 -11.73 27.94 21.47
C GLY A 286 -11.25 29.39 21.63
N SER A 287 -10.37 29.89 20.75
CA SER A 287 -9.94 31.31 20.79
C SER A 287 -10.90 32.27 20.09
N ASP A 288 -11.61 31.81 19.04
CA ASP A 288 -12.57 32.63 18.29
C ASP A 288 -13.91 32.83 19.02
N SER A 289 -14.15 32.09 20.11
CA SER A 289 -15.35 32.19 20.94
C SER A 289 -15.20 33.14 22.14
N VAL A 290 -14.09 33.89 22.23
CA VAL A 290 -13.74 34.82 23.32
C VAL A 290 -13.74 36.30 22.86
N VAL A 291 -14.28 36.61 21.68
CA VAL A 291 -14.38 38.00 21.16
C VAL A 291 -15.82 38.51 21.18
#